data_AF-A0A848X007-F1
#
_entry.id   AF-A0A848X007-F1
#
_cell.length_a   1.000
_cell.length_b   1.000
_cell.length_c   1.000
_cell.angle_alpha   90.00
_cell.angle_beta   90.00
_cell.angle_gamma   90.00
#
_symmetry.space_group_name_H-M   'P 1'
#
loop_
_entity.id
_entity.type
_entity.pdbx_description
1 polymer ?
#
loop_
_entity_poly.entity_id
_entity_poly.type
_entity_poly.pdbx_seq_one_letter_code
_entity_poly.pdbx_strand_id
1 'polypeptide(L)'
;MTEEQLEKIKEEAYAQIIWGDDKQEVVQFLIGQGVSIEEADKFVKQASRERAAEIRRQGFQNILIGGLMIAGSLIGITIYYSVSEVVLLKLVGLIAVPGVIGIFQVLKGISRLLLGKETGAISEME
;
A
#
# COMPACT_ATOMS: atom_id res chain seq x y z
N MET A 1 -1.07 -32.53 16.82
CA MET A 1 -1.04 -31.80 15.54
C MET A 1 0.19 -32.26 14.78
N THR A 2 0.05 -32.70 13.53
CA THR A 2 1.21 -33.03 12.69
C THR A 2 1.89 -31.75 12.20
N GLU A 3 3.18 -31.81 11.85
CA GLU A 3 3.91 -30.64 11.33
C GLU A 3 3.23 -30.07 10.07
N GLU A 4 2.75 -30.94 9.17
CA GLU A 4 2.02 -30.54 7.96
C GLU A 4 0.70 -29.79 8.25
N GLN A 5 -0.02 -30.18 9.31
CA GLN A 5 -1.24 -29.49 9.72
C GLN A 5 -0.92 -28.09 10.25
N LEU A 6 0.15 -27.97 11.05
CA LEU A 6 0.57 -26.69 11.61
C LEU A 6 1.00 -25.70 10.52
N GLU A 7 1.72 -26.16 9.50
CA GLU A 7 2.11 -25.31 8.36
C GLU A 7 0.89 -24.77 7.61
N LYS A 8 -0.09 -25.63 7.29
CA LYS A 8 -1.34 -25.20 6.62
C LYS A 8 -2.11 -24.15 7.42
N ILE A 9 -2.22 -24.35 8.73
CA ILE A 9 -2.88 -23.39 9.64
C ILE A 9 -2.13 -22.05 9.65
N LYS A 10 -0.78 -22.08 9.67
CA LYS A 10 0.05 -20.87 9.61
C LYS A 10 -0.08 -20.14 8.27
N GLU A 11 -0.15 -20.86 7.16
CA GLU A 11 -0.39 -20.27 5.83
C GLU A 11 -1.76 -19.58 5.76
N GLU A 12 -2.81 -20.21 6.29
CA GLU A 12 -4.15 -19.63 6.32
C GLU A 12 -4.22 -18.39 7.22
N ALA A 13 -3.61 -18.44 8.41
CA ALA A 13 -3.49 -17.27 9.28
C ALA A 13 -2.67 -16.14 8.63
N TYR A 14 -1.63 -16.47 7.86
CA TYR A 14 -0.86 -15.48 7.11
C TYR A 14 -1.69 -14.83 6.00
N ALA A 15 -2.53 -15.61 5.31
CA ALA A 15 -3.47 -15.08 4.33
C ALA A 15 -4.44 -14.08 4.98
N GLN A 16 -5.06 -14.42 6.12
CA GLN A 16 -5.95 -13.52 6.87
C GLN A 16 -5.25 -12.18 7.20
N ILE A 17 -3.99 -12.23 7.65
CA ILE A 17 -3.19 -11.02 7.91
C ILE A 17 -2.98 -10.19 6.64
N ILE A 18 -2.68 -10.83 5.51
CA ILE A 18 -2.51 -10.16 4.21
C ILE A 18 -3.80 -9.46 3.78
N TRP A 19 -4.94 -10.14 3.91
CA TRP A 19 -6.27 -9.60 3.58
C TRP A 19 -6.68 -8.46 4.52
N GLY A 20 -6.11 -8.42 5.72
CA GLY A 20 -6.24 -7.30 6.64
C GLY A 20 -7.21 -7.53 7.78
N ASP A 21 -7.48 -8.79 8.10
CA ASP A 21 -8.30 -9.20 9.24
C ASP A 21 -7.67 -8.71 10.56
N ASP A 22 -8.50 -8.59 11.60
CA ASP A 22 -8.03 -8.07 12.87
C ASP A 22 -7.03 -9.03 13.53
N LYS A 23 -5.98 -8.48 14.15
CA LYS A 23 -4.93 -9.28 14.78
C LYS A 23 -5.49 -10.19 15.88
N GLN A 24 -6.49 -9.74 16.62
CA GLN A 24 -7.11 -10.53 17.67
C GLN A 24 -7.89 -11.69 17.08
N GLU A 25 -8.59 -11.50 15.96
CA GLU A 25 -9.32 -12.58 15.27
C GLU A 25 -8.36 -13.66 14.76
N VAL A 26 -7.24 -13.27 14.15
CA VAL A 26 -6.22 -14.23 13.67
C VAL A 26 -5.56 -14.97 14.85
N VAL A 27 -5.33 -14.29 15.98
CA VAL A 27 -4.82 -14.94 17.20
C VAL A 27 -5.83 -15.96 17.74
N GLN A 28 -7.13 -15.60 17.80
CA GLN A 28 -8.19 -16.51 18.23
C GLN A 28 -8.34 -17.71 17.29
N PHE A 29 -8.20 -17.50 15.98
CA PHE A 29 -8.19 -18.57 14.99
C PHE A 29 -7.05 -19.57 15.28
N LEU A 30 -5.81 -19.09 15.47
CA LEU A 30 -4.66 -19.94 15.77
C LEU A 30 -4.82 -20.71 17.10
N ILE A 31 -5.35 -20.06 18.14
CA ILE A 31 -5.66 -20.70 19.42
C ILE A 31 -6.73 -21.78 19.24
N GLY A 32 -7.77 -21.51 18.45
CA GLY A 32 -8.84 -22.47 18.13
C GLY A 32 -8.32 -23.72 17.40
N GLN A 33 -7.20 -23.61 16.67
CA GLN A 33 -6.52 -24.73 16.02
C GLN A 33 -5.51 -25.45 16.92
N GLY A 34 -5.37 -25.04 18.18
CA GLY A 34 -4.50 -25.68 19.16
C GLY A 34 -3.07 -25.12 19.21
N VAL A 35 -2.82 -23.95 18.61
CA VAL A 35 -1.55 -23.22 18.79
C VAL A 35 -1.55 -22.53 20.15
N SER A 36 -0.41 -22.53 20.84
CA SER A 36 -0.30 -21.82 22.12
C SER A 36 -0.49 -20.31 21.93
N ILE A 37 -1.07 -19.64 22.93
CA ILE A 37 -1.33 -18.18 22.90
C ILE A 37 -0.03 -17.41 22.62
N GLU A 38 1.08 -17.83 23.25
CA GLU A 38 2.39 -17.20 23.12
C GLU A 38 2.97 -17.35 21.71
N GLU A 39 2.83 -18.54 21.10
CA GLU A 39 3.29 -18.78 19.74
C GLU A 39 2.40 -18.06 18.71
N ALA A 40 1.08 -18.07 18.92
CA ALA A 40 0.13 -17.37 18.07
C ALA A 40 0.37 -15.86 18.04
N ASP A 41 0.52 -15.22 19.21
CA ASP A 41 0.80 -13.79 19.31
C ASP A 41 2.15 -13.42 18.68
N LYS A 42 3.19 -14.25 18.90
CA LYS A 42 4.51 -14.04 18.29
C LYS A 42 4.43 -14.11 16.77
N PHE A 43 3.74 -15.11 16.22
CA PHE A 43 3.55 -15.29 14.78
C PHE A 43 2.78 -14.10 14.17
N VAL A 44 1.62 -13.75 14.74
CA VAL A 44 0.79 -12.64 14.24
C VAL A 44 1.53 -11.30 14.31
N LYS A 45 2.27 -11.04 15.39
CA LYS A 45 3.11 -9.84 15.51
C LYS A 45 4.20 -9.77 14.45
N GLN A 46 4.87 -10.88 14.17
CA GLN A 46 5.91 -10.93 13.14
C GLN A 46 5.31 -10.71 11.74
N ALA A 47 4.32 -11.51 11.35
CA ALA A 47 3.67 -11.41 10.05
C ALA A 47 3.04 -10.03 9.81
N SER A 48 2.42 -9.43 10.83
CA SER A 48 1.90 -8.07 10.76
C SER A 48 2.98 -7.01 10.52
N ARG A 49 4.18 -7.19 11.09
CA ARG A 49 5.30 -6.26 10.86
C ARG A 49 5.83 -6.37 9.45
N GLU A 50 5.94 -7.59 8.92
CA GLU A 50 6.36 -7.85 7.54
C GLU A 50 5.37 -7.22 6.55
N ARG A 51 4.06 -7.42 6.74
CA ARG A 51 3.02 -6.77 5.95
C ARG A 51 3.11 -5.24 6.02
N ALA A 52 3.26 -4.67 7.22
CA ALA A 52 3.37 -3.21 7.36
C ALA A 52 4.62 -2.65 6.66
N ALA A 53 5.75 -3.36 6.69
CA ALA A 53 6.95 -2.98 5.96
C ALA A 53 6.73 -3.01 4.44
N GLU A 54 6.04 -4.04 3.93
CA GLU A 54 5.70 -4.15 2.51
C GLU A 54 4.74 -3.05 2.06
N ILE A 55 3.70 -2.75 2.84
CA ILE A 55 2.77 -1.63 2.56
C ILE A 55 3.53 -0.30 2.50
N ARG A 56 4.48 -0.07 3.42
CA ARG A 56 5.33 1.13 3.40
C ARG A 56 6.24 1.17 2.17
N ARG A 57 6.79 0.03 1.74
CA ARG A 57 7.59 -0.08 0.51
C ARG A 57 6.76 0.29 -0.72
N GLN A 58 5.54 -0.22 -0.83
CA GLN A 58 4.61 0.18 -1.89
C GLN A 58 4.21 1.65 -1.78
N GLY A 59 4.05 2.17 -0.57
CA GLY A 59 3.83 3.60 -0.32
C GLY A 59 4.96 4.46 -0.89
N PHE A 60 6.22 4.08 -0.62
CA PHE A 60 7.40 4.76 -1.15
C PHE A 60 7.46 4.72 -2.69
N GLN A 61 7.17 3.57 -3.30
CA GLN A 61 7.11 3.44 -4.76
C GLN A 61 6.07 4.39 -5.37
N ASN A 62 4.89 4.51 -4.76
CA ASN A 62 3.87 5.45 -5.22
C ASN A 62 4.31 6.91 -5.11
N ILE A 63 5.00 7.28 -4.03
CA ILE A 63 5.55 8.63 -3.86
C ILE A 63 6.57 8.92 -4.97
N LEU A 64 7.45 7.97 -5.27
CA LEU A 64 8.48 8.13 -6.30
C LEU A 64 7.87 8.27 -7.69
N ILE A 65 6.94 7.39 -8.06
CA ILE A 65 6.24 7.43 -9.36
C ILE A 65 5.44 8.74 -9.48
N GLY A 66 4.64 9.07 -8.47
CA GLY A 66 3.86 10.31 -8.46
C GLY A 66 4.72 11.56 -8.52
N GLY A 67 5.85 11.58 -7.80
CA GLY A 67 6.83 12.67 -7.84
C GLY A 67 7.45 12.86 -9.23
N LEU A 68 7.81 11.77 -9.91
CA LEU A 68 8.33 11.83 -11.28
C LEU A 68 7.28 12.36 -12.26
N MET A 69 6.00 11.98 -12.11
CA MET A 69 4.92 12.50 -12.96
C MET A 69 4.71 14.01 -12.77
N ILE A 70 4.74 14.49 -11.53
CA ILE A 70 4.67 15.92 -11.21
C ILE A 70 5.87 16.66 -11.81
N ALA A 71 7.08 16.17 -11.55
CA ALA A 71 8.31 16.79 -12.06
C ALA A 71 8.32 16.86 -13.59
N GLY A 72 7.98 15.77 -14.28
CA GLY A 72 7.89 15.73 -15.74
C GLY A 72 6.87 16.72 -16.30
N SER A 73 5.72 16.87 -15.63
CA SER A 73 4.69 17.83 -16.04
C SER A 73 5.14 19.28 -15.87
N LEU A 74 5.79 19.60 -14.75
CA LEU A 74 6.34 20.94 -14.51
C LEU A 74 7.45 21.30 -15.51
N ILE A 75 8.36 20.34 -15.79
CA ILE A 75 9.42 20.51 -16.79
C ILE A 75 8.80 20.73 -18.17
N GLY A 76 7.82 19.91 -18.56
CA GLY A 76 7.14 20.03 -19.86
C GLY A 76 6.44 21.37 -20.04
N ILE A 77 5.74 21.85 -19.01
CA ILE A 77 5.10 23.17 -19.01
C ILE A 77 6.15 24.28 -19.14
N THR A 78 7.26 24.18 -18.40
CA THR A 78 8.34 25.18 -18.44
C THR A 78 8.97 25.26 -19.83
N ILE A 79 9.29 24.11 -20.45
CA ILE A 79 9.82 24.06 -21.82
C ILE A 79 8.80 24.66 -22.79
N TYR A 80 7.51 24.31 -22.64
CA TYR A 80 6.46 24.82 -23.52
C TYR A 80 6.38 26.35 -23.50
N TYR A 81 6.38 26.97 -22.32
CA TYR A 81 6.40 28.43 -22.20
C TYR A 81 7.70 29.08 -22.66
N SER A 82 8.81 28.33 -22.68
CA SER A 82 10.12 28.86 -23.12
C SER A 82 10.29 28.85 -24.64
N VAL A 83 9.58 27.95 -25.35
CA VAL A 83 9.73 27.74 -26.79
C VAL A 83 8.54 28.29 -27.58
N SER A 84 7.35 28.37 -26.97
CA SER A 84 6.13 28.76 -27.67
C SER A 84 5.73 30.20 -27.37
N GLU A 85 5.66 31.04 -28.42
CA GLU A 85 5.12 32.40 -28.33
C GLU A 85 3.57 32.41 -28.21
N VAL A 86 2.91 31.28 -28.53
CA VAL A 86 1.45 31.16 -28.52
C VAL A 86 1.01 30.07 -27.54
N VAL A 87 0.27 30.46 -26.51
CA VAL A 87 -0.22 29.53 -25.49
C VAL A 87 -1.47 28.80 -25.99
N LEU A 88 -1.28 27.56 -26.43
CA LEU A 88 -2.35 26.63 -26.78
C LEU A 88 -2.77 25.86 -25.52
N LEU A 89 -3.84 26.31 -24.87
CA LEU A 89 -4.37 25.72 -23.63
C LEU A 89 -4.56 24.20 -23.69
N LYS A 90 -4.89 23.65 -24.87
CA LYS A 90 -5.05 22.19 -25.06
C LYS A 90 -3.75 21.40 -24.82
N LEU A 91 -2.60 21.93 -25.25
CA LEU A 91 -1.30 21.28 -25.04
C LEU A 91 -0.84 21.39 -23.59
N VAL A 92 -1.06 22.54 -22.97
CA VAL A 92 -0.79 22.72 -21.54
C VAL A 92 -1.63 21.75 -20.71
N GLY A 93 -2.92 21.61 -21.03
CA GLY A 93 -3.81 20.63 -20.41
C GLY A 93 -3.28 19.21 -20.55
N LEU A 94 -2.86 18.81 -21.75
CA LEU A 94 -2.30 17.47 -22.00
C LEU A 94 -1.06 17.18 -21.15
N ILE A 95 -0.16 18.16 -20.98
CA ILE A 95 1.06 18.02 -20.16
C ILE A 95 0.73 18.03 -18.66
N ALA A 96 -0.31 18.76 -18.24
CA ALA A 96 -0.68 18.90 -16.83
C ALA A 96 -1.39 17.65 -16.25
N VAL A 97 -2.13 16.91 -17.07
CA VAL A 97 -2.87 15.70 -16.65
C VAL A 97 -2.02 14.69 -15.86
N PRO A 98 -0.85 14.23 -16.36
CA PRO A 98 -0.01 13.31 -15.59
C PRO A 98 0.43 13.91 -14.24
N GLY A 99 0.66 15.22 -14.15
CA GLY A 99 1.02 15.88 -12.90
C GLY A 99 -0.10 15.79 -11.86
N VAL A 100 -1.35 16.00 -12.28
CA VAL A 100 -2.53 15.83 -11.40
C VAL A 100 -2.64 14.38 -10.93
N ILE A 101 -2.48 13.40 -11.82
CA ILE A 101 -2.47 11.98 -11.45
C ILE A 101 -1.32 11.68 -10.46
N GLY A 102 -0.16 12.30 -10.67
CA GLY A 102 1.00 12.18 -9.79
C GLY A 102 0.72 12.66 -8.36
N ILE A 103 -0.07 13.74 -8.19
CA ILE A 103 -0.50 14.22 -6.87
C ILE A 103 -1.31 13.14 -6.14
N PHE A 104 -2.26 12.50 -6.82
CA PHE A 104 -3.05 11.41 -6.21
C PHE A 104 -2.17 10.21 -5.81
N GLN A 105 -1.17 9.86 -6.63
CA GLN A 105 -0.19 8.82 -6.31
C GLN A 105 0.63 9.15 -5.06
N VAL A 106 1.13 10.39 -4.94
CA VAL A 106 1.88 10.84 -3.77
C VAL A 106 1.01 10.79 -2.51
N LEU A 107 -0.23 11.29 -2.56
CA LEU A 107 -1.15 11.25 -1.43
C LEU A 107 -1.44 9.80 -0.99
N LYS A 108 -1.71 8.90 -1.94
CA LYS A 108 -1.91 7.48 -1.66
C LYS A 108 -0.66 6.84 -1.04
N GLY A 109 0.52 7.21 -1.54
CA GLY A 109 1.80 6.74 -1.02
C GLY A 109 2.09 7.22 0.40
N ILE A 110 1.82 8.50 0.70
CA ILE A 110 1.93 9.08 2.05
C ILE A 110 0.99 8.36 3.02
N SER A 111 -0.27 8.15 2.63
CA SER A 111 -1.24 7.41 3.44
C SER A 111 -0.72 6.02 3.82
N ARG A 112 -0.24 5.24 2.82
CA ARG A 112 0.36 3.92 3.05
C ARG A 112 1.60 3.96 3.94
N LEU A 113 2.43 5.00 3.80
CA LEU A 113 3.67 5.14 4.56
C LEU A 113 3.40 5.48 6.04
N LEU A 114 2.44 6.37 6.30
CA LEU A 114 2.07 6.80 7.65
C LEU A 114 1.22 5.74 8.37
N LEU A 115 0.18 5.24 7.72
CA LEU A 115 -0.76 4.32 8.36
C LEU A 115 -0.24 2.88 8.40
N GLY A 116 0.61 2.48 7.46
CA GLY A 116 1.03 1.07 7.31
C GLY A 116 -0.14 0.11 7.12
N LYS A 117 -1.31 0.64 6.70
CA LYS A 117 -2.55 -0.07 6.42
C LYS A 117 -3.05 0.35 5.04
N GLU A 118 -3.68 -0.57 4.32
CA GLU A 118 -4.46 -0.26 3.13
C GLU A 118 -5.82 0.31 3.57
N THR A 119 -6.10 1.58 3.28
CA THR A 119 -7.41 2.24 3.51
C THR A 119 -8.48 1.77 2.51
N GLY A 120 -8.57 0.47 2.31
CA GLY A 120 -9.50 -0.16 1.36
C GLY A 120 -9.62 -1.67 1.60
N ALA A 121 -9.36 -2.11 2.84
CA ALA A 121 -9.68 -3.47 3.23
C ALA A 121 -11.18 -3.69 3.01
N ILE A 122 -11.54 -4.81 2.39
CA ILE A 122 -12.92 -5.16 2.04
C ILE A 122 -13.80 -5.19 3.30
N SER A 123 -13.20 -5.42 4.47
CA SER A 123 -13.84 -5.37 5.79
C SER A 123 -14.31 -3.99 6.25
N GLU A 124 -13.85 -2.89 5.64
CA GLU A 124 -14.39 -1.54 5.89
C GLU A 124 -15.55 -1.18 4.93
N MET A 125 -15.91 -2.07 3.99
CA MET A 125 -17.01 -1.88 3.04
C MET A 125 -18.28 -2.66 3.40
N GLU A 126 -18.34 -3.25 4.60
CA GLU A 126 -19.52 -3.93 5.16
C GLU A 126 -20.10 -3.16 6.36
#